data_AF-A0A537E8Y0-F1
#
_entry.id   AF-A0A537E8Y0-F1
#
_cell.length_a   1.000
_cell.length_b   1.000
_cell.length_c   1.000
_cell.angle_alpha   90.00
_cell.angle_beta   90.00
_cell.angle_gamma   90.00
#
_symmetry.space_group_name_H-M   'P 1'
#
loop_
_entity.id
_entity.type
_entity.pdbx_description
1 polymer ?
#
loop_
_entity_poly.entity_id
_entity_poly.type
_entity_poly.pdbx_seq_one_letter_code
_entity_poly.pdbx_strand_id
1 'polypeptide(L)'
;MHQKILILDFGAQYTQLIARRVREAKVYCEIHPHDVADAFVRDFGAKGIILSGSHMSAYEESTGKAPQAVFQQGVPVLGICYGMQTMAQQLGGRVEAGRVREFGYAEVRAHGHTKLLEGIEDFRTPEGHGMLRVWMSHGDKVSALPPGFKLMASTESCPIAGMADESRRFYGVQFHPEV
;
A
#
# COMPACT_ATOMS: atom_id res chain seq x y z
N MET A 1 24.48 -11.89 4.18
CA MET A 1 23.93 -10.64 3.61
C MET A 1 22.62 -10.35 4.36
N HIS A 2 22.52 -9.23 5.09
CA HIS A 2 21.31 -8.93 5.87
C HIS A 2 20.13 -8.60 4.94
N GLN A 3 18.96 -9.15 5.24
CA GLN A 3 17.72 -8.77 4.55
C GLN A 3 17.33 -7.36 5.01
N LYS A 4 17.03 -6.46 4.08
CA LYS A 4 16.61 -5.10 4.40
C LYS A 4 15.44 -4.61 3.56
N ILE A 5 14.62 -3.77 4.16
CA ILE A 5 13.45 -3.13 3.54
C ILE A 5 13.77 -1.68 3.24
N LEU A 6 13.42 -1.23 2.03
CA LEU A 6 13.42 0.17 1.66
C LEU A 6 12.03 0.76 1.88
N ILE A 7 11.93 1.84 2.63
CA ILE A 7 10.68 2.58 2.82
C ILE A 7 10.84 3.90 2.06
N LEU A 8 9.98 4.14 1.07
CA LEU A 8 9.92 5.40 0.34
C LEU A 8 8.85 6.31 0.95
N ASP A 9 9.29 7.48 1.42
CA ASP A 9 8.46 8.44 2.13
C ASP A 9 7.83 9.47 1.19
N PHE A 10 6.50 9.43 1.10
CA PHE A 10 5.68 10.43 0.41
C PHE A 10 5.21 11.55 1.35
N GLY A 11 5.74 11.64 2.58
CA GLY A 11 5.46 12.71 3.53
C GLY A 11 4.28 12.44 4.45
N ALA A 12 3.94 11.16 4.71
CA ALA A 12 2.95 10.82 5.74
C ALA A 12 3.47 11.06 7.16
N GLN A 13 2.58 11.52 8.03
CA GLN A 13 2.81 11.58 9.48
C GLN A 13 3.24 10.24 10.10
N TYR A 14 2.84 9.10 9.50
CA TYR A 14 3.06 7.77 10.04
C TYR A 14 4.26 7.01 9.44
N THR A 15 5.06 7.59 8.53
CA THR A 15 6.16 6.85 7.88
C THR A 15 7.17 6.28 8.88
N GLN A 16 7.45 6.99 9.98
CA GLN A 16 8.32 6.50 11.04
C GLN A 16 7.74 5.30 11.81
N LEU A 17 6.41 5.19 11.90
CA LEU A 17 5.74 4.03 12.50
C LEU A 17 5.93 2.78 11.64
N ILE A 18 5.85 2.91 10.31
CA ILE A 18 6.16 1.80 9.39
C ILE A 18 7.56 1.26 9.68
N ALA A 19 8.57 2.13 9.73
CA ALA A 19 9.94 1.71 10.03
C ALA A 19 10.08 1.07 11.42
N ARG A 20 9.37 1.59 12.42
CA ARG A 20 9.32 1.00 13.75
C ARG A 20 8.74 -0.43 13.72
N ARG A 21 7.61 -0.65 13.03
CA ARG A 21 6.98 -1.98 12.92
C ARG A 21 7.88 -2.98 12.19
N VAL A 22 8.57 -2.56 11.13
CA VAL A 22 9.55 -3.41 10.43
C VAL A 22 10.72 -3.80 11.34
N ARG A 23 11.21 -2.87 12.15
CA ARG A 23 12.28 -3.13 13.14
C ARG A 23 11.82 -4.01 14.29
N GLU A 24 10.58 -3.85 14.75
CA GLU A 24 9.95 -4.73 15.76
C GLU A 24 9.83 -6.17 15.23
N ALA A 25 9.64 -6.35 13.92
CA ALA A 25 9.73 -7.63 13.23
C ALA A 25 11.19 -8.13 13.02
N LYS A 26 12.18 -7.46 13.61
CA LYS A 26 13.62 -7.81 13.58
C LYS A 26 14.25 -7.75 12.18
N VAL A 27 13.73 -6.90 11.29
CA VAL A 27 14.27 -6.65 9.95
C VAL A 27 14.87 -5.25 9.87
N TYR A 28 16.05 -5.13 9.25
CA TYR A 28 16.68 -3.82 9.04
C TYR A 28 15.92 -3.02 7.98
N CYS A 29 15.74 -1.72 8.20
CA CYS A 29 15.09 -0.85 7.23
C CYS A 29 15.63 0.57 7.29
N GLU A 30 15.56 1.23 6.14
CA GLU A 30 15.87 2.65 5.98
C GLU A 30 14.69 3.37 5.32
N ILE A 31 14.50 4.62 5.72
CA ILE A 31 13.51 5.52 5.14
C ILE A 31 14.26 6.49 4.23
N HIS A 32 13.78 6.63 3.01
CA HIS A 32 14.33 7.56 2.02
C HIS A 32 13.20 8.34 1.35
N PRO A 33 13.45 9.56 0.85
CA PRO A 33 12.47 10.30 0.07
C PRO A 33 11.94 9.50 -1.13
N HIS A 34 10.68 9.71 -1.50
CA HIS A 34 10.09 9.02 -2.66
C HIS A 34 10.71 9.41 -4.01
N ASP A 35 11.40 10.55 -4.11
CA ASP A 35 11.99 11.10 -5.33
C ASP A 35 13.46 10.71 -5.54
N VAL A 36 13.97 9.72 -4.79
CA VAL A 36 15.30 9.15 -5.01
C VAL A 36 15.46 8.60 -6.43
N ALA A 37 16.67 8.69 -6.98
CA ALA A 37 16.93 8.20 -8.33
C ALA A 37 16.74 6.67 -8.46
N ASP A 38 16.35 6.21 -9.64
CA ASP A 38 16.23 4.77 -9.94
C ASP A 38 17.52 3.99 -9.67
N ALA A 39 18.69 4.61 -9.87
CA ALA A 39 19.99 4.01 -9.55
C ALA A 39 20.11 3.70 -8.06
N PHE A 40 19.71 4.64 -7.20
CA PHE A 40 19.71 4.42 -5.75
C PHE A 40 18.83 3.23 -5.36
N VAL A 41 17.61 3.15 -5.89
CA VAL A 41 16.71 2.02 -5.59
C VAL A 41 17.35 0.69 -6.00
N ARG A 42 18.04 0.64 -7.15
CA ARG A 42 18.72 -0.58 -7.64
C ARG A 42 19.91 -0.98 -6.77
N ASP A 43 20.71 -0.01 -6.40
CA ASP A 43 21.95 -0.23 -5.64
C ASP A 43 21.67 -0.46 -4.15
N PHE A 44 20.49 -0.06 -3.66
CA PHE A 44 20.12 -0.26 -2.27
C PHE A 44 20.13 -1.74 -1.88
N GLY A 45 19.75 -2.66 -2.77
CA GLY A 45 19.74 -4.10 -2.48
C GLY A 45 18.62 -4.52 -1.53
N ALA A 46 17.43 -3.91 -1.67
CA ALA A 46 16.25 -4.24 -0.87
C ALA A 46 15.76 -5.68 -1.12
N LYS A 47 15.14 -6.29 -0.11
CA LYS A 47 14.36 -7.54 -0.25
C LYS A 47 12.87 -7.30 -0.37
N GLY A 48 12.43 -6.09 -0.11
CA GLY A 48 11.06 -5.60 -0.31
C GLY A 48 11.04 -4.09 -0.16
N ILE A 49 10.03 -3.46 -0.75
CA ILE A 49 9.87 -2.01 -0.77
C ILE A 49 8.49 -1.66 -0.19
N ILE A 50 8.43 -0.63 0.67
CA ILE A 50 7.17 -0.07 1.16
C ILE A 50 7.05 1.36 0.64
N LEU A 51 5.92 1.68 0.02
CA LEU A 51 5.54 3.04 -0.38
C LEU A 51 4.59 3.59 0.68
N SER A 52 5.01 4.63 1.41
CA SER A 52 4.21 5.19 2.51
C SER A 52 2.99 5.96 1.99
N GLY A 53 2.12 6.34 2.93
CA GLY A 53 1.04 7.29 2.66
C GLY A 53 1.55 8.71 2.45
N SER A 54 0.62 9.64 2.25
CA SER A 54 0.91 11.08 2.16
C SER A 54 -0.29 11.90 2.63
N HIS A 55 -0.05 13.18 2.90
CA HIS A 55 -1.10 14.19 3.00
C HIS A 55 -1.52 14.76 1.62
N MET A 56 -0.79 14.40 0.55
CA MET A 56 -1.08 14.81 -0.82
C MET A 56 -2.29 14.07 -1.41
N SER A 57 -2.94 14.69 -2.40
CA SER A 57 -3.95 14.04 -3.26
C SER A 57 -3.27 13.47 -4.50
N ALA A 58 -3.52 12.19 -4.80
CA ALA A 58 -2.93 11.51 -5.95
C ALA A 58 -3.63 11.88 -7.27
N TYR A 59 -4.83 12.47 -7.23
CA TYR A 59 -5.57 12.90 -8.42
C TYR A 59 -4.85 14.01 -9.21
N GLU A 60 -4.06 14.84 -8.56
CA GLU A 60 -3.24 15.85 -9.24
C GLU A 60 -2.06 15.16 -9.93
N GLU A 61 -2.08 15.13 -11.27
CA GLU A 61 -1.14 14.45 -12.19
C GLU A 61 0.35 14.83 -11.98
N SER A 62 0.60 15.90 -11.20
CA SER A 62 1.89 16.47 -10.83
C SER A 62 2.46 15.99 -9.48
N THR A 63 1.76 15.12 -8.75
CA THR A 63 2.16 14.72 -7.39
C THR A 63 3.12 13.51 -7.36
N GLY A 64 3.82 13.36 -6.24
CA GLY A 64 4.99 12.49 -6.05
C GLY A 64 4.84 11.08 -6.63
N LYS A 65 5.73 10.72 -7.57
CA LYS A 65 5.78 9.39 -8.19
C LYS A 65 6.86 8.54 -7.54
N ALA A 66 6.63 7.23 -7.46
CA ALA A 66 7.70 6.31 -7.12
C ALA A 66 8.68 6.18 -8.30
N PRO A 67 9.98 5.96 -8.05
CA PRO A 67 10.95 5.64 -9.09
C PRO A 67 10.52 4.35 -9.80
N GLN A 68 10.63 4.29 -11.13
CA GLN A 68 10.15 3.14 -11.90
C GLN A 68 10.89 1.85 -11.54
N ALA A 69 12.14 1.96 -11.07
CA ALA A 69 12.93 0.85 -10.58
C ALA A 69 12.24 0.07 -9.44
N VAL A 70 11.37 0.71 -8.65
CA VAL A 70 10.56 0.04 -7.62
C VAL A 70 9.76 -1.11 -8.22
N PHE A 71 9.14 -0.90 -9.39
CA PHE A 71 8.24 -1.87 -10.01
C PHE A 71 8.95 -2.83 -10.98
N GLN A 72 10.26 -2.65 -11.23
CA GLN A 72 11.02 -3.40 -12.22
C GLN A 72 12.06 -4.36 -11.62
N GLN A 73 12.46 -4.17 -10.35
CA GLN A 73 13.53 -4.96 -9.73
C GLN A 73 13.15 -6.40 -9.32
N GLY A 74 11.87 -6.77 -9.41
CA GLY A 74 11.42 -8.13 -9.10
C GLY A 74 11.33 -8.48 -7.60
N VAL A 75 11.40 -7.48 -6.73
CA VAL A 75 11.15 -7.62 -5.29
C VAL A 75 9.69 -7.27 -4.94
N PRO A 76 9.11 -7.83 -3.85
CA PRO A 76 7.78 -7.46 -3.40
C PRO A 76 7.66 -5.97 -3.08
N VAL A 77 6.49 -5.39 -3.34
CA VAL A 77 6.19 -3.98 -3.06
C VAL A 77 4.85 -3.88 -2.32
N LEU A 78 4.83 -3.15 -1.20
CA LEU A 78 3.62 -2.81 -0.46
C LEU A 78 3.35 -1.30 -0.58
N GLY A 79 2.22 -0.92 -1.14
CA GLY A 79 1.72 0.46 -1.12
C GLY A 79 0.70 0.68 -0.02
N ILE A 80 0.88 1.74 0.77
CA ILE A 80 -0.02 2.12 1.86
C ILE A 80 -0.66 3.47 1.52
N CYS A 81 -1.99 3.52 1.50
CA CYS A 81 -2.79 4.70 1.20
C CYS A 81 -2.33 5.39 -0.11
N TYR A 82 -1.64 6.54 -0.02
CA TYR A 82 -1.08 7.23 -1.18
C TYR A 82 -0.15 6.32 -2.01
N GLY A 83 0.71 5.51 -1.35
CA GLY A 83 1.56 4.55 -2.04
C GLY A 83 0.79 3.49 -2.86
N MET A 84 -0.40 3.08 -2.40
CA MET A 84 -1.30 2.22 -3.18
C MET A 84 -1.85 2.96 -4.41
N GLN A 85 -2.21 4.23 -4.26
CA GLN A 85 -2.76 5.06 -5.33
C GLN A 85 -1.70 5.35 -6.41
N THR A 86 -0.49 5.73 -6.00
CA THR A 86 0.68 5.90 -6.88
C THR A 86 1.00 4.63 -7.64
N MET A 87 1.01 3.47 -6.95
CA MET A 87 1.17 2.16 -7.60
C MET A 87 0.06 1.91 -8.62
N ALA A 88 -1.19 2.20 -8.29
CA ALA A 88 -2.31 1.99 -9.20
C ALA A 88 -2.17 2.85 -10.47
N GLN A 89 -1.94 4.15 -10.32
CA GLN A 89 -1.80 5.07 -11.45
C GLN A 89 -0.60 4.71 -12.35
N GLN A 90 0.59 4.49 -11.76
CA GLN A 90 1.80 4.22 -12.55
C GLN A 90 1.75 2.89 -13.30
N LEU A 91 0.89 1.96 -12.89
CA LEU A 91 0.73 0.64 -13.51
C LEU A 91 -0.51 0.54 -14.41
N GLY A 92 -1.19 1.65 -14.71
CA GLY A 92 -2.30 1.69 -15.67
C GLY A 92 -3.70 1.49 -15.06
N GLY A 93 -3.83 1.60 -13.74
CA GLY A 93 -5.12 1.74 -13.05
C GLY A 93 -5.63 3.19 -13.09
N ARG A 94 -6.68 3.47 -12.31
CA ARG A 94 -7.25 4.82 -12.15
C ARG A 94 -7.50 5.15 -10.69
N VAL A 95 -7.30 6.41 -10.34
CA VAL A 95 -7.59 6.99 -9.03
C VAL A 95 -8.51 8.17 -9.23
N GLU A 96 -9.52 8.27 -8.38
CA GLU A 96 -10.50 9.35 -8.40
C GLU A 96 -10.51 10.06 -7.05
N ALA A 97 -10.80 11.37 -7.09
CA ALA A 97 -11.07 12.13 -5.89
C ALA A 97 -12.30 11.56 -5.18
N GLY A 98 -12.13 11.14 -3.92
CA GLY A 98 -13.27 10.67 -3.13
C GLY A 98 -14.18 11.84 -2.77
N ARG A 99 -15.49 11.61 -2.91
CA ARG A 99 -16.52 12.59 -2.50
C ARG A 99 -16.67 12.67 -0.98
N VAL A 100 -16.31 11.59 -0.28
CA VAL A 100 -16.31 11.49 1.18
C VAL A 100 -14.88 11.17 1.59
N ARG A 101 -14.33 11.99 2.49
CA ARG A 101 -13.04 11.69 3.11
C ARG A 101 -13.29 10.74 4.28
N GLU A 102 -12.63 9.59 4.28
CA GLU A 102 -12.73 8.62 5.36
C GLU A 102 -11.47 8.68 6.21
N PHE A 103 -11.67 9.16 7.45
CA PHE A 103 -10.65 9.20 8.47
C PHE A 103 -11.18 8.48 9.70
N GLY A 104 -10.49 7.42 10.12
CA GLY A 104 -10.77 6.70 11.35
C GLY A 104 -11.05 5.23 11.16
N TYR A 105 -11.68 4.66 12.19
CA TYR A 105 -12.03 3.25 12.24
C TYR A 105 -12.96 2.83 11.10
N ALA A 106 -12.65 1.71 10.46
CA ALA A 106 -13.52 1.05 9.51
C ALA A 106 -13.39 -0.47 9.60
N GLU A 107 -14.42 -1.17 9.13
CA GLU A 107 -14.43 -2.62 8.99
C GLU A 107 -14.30 -2.97 7.50
N VAL A 108 -13.20 -3.63 7.15
CA VAL A 108 -12.86 -4.00 5.78
C VAL A 108 -13.06 -5.49 5.60
N ARG A 109 -13.80 -5.87 4.55
CA ARG A 109 -13.88 -7.27 4.15
C ARG A 109 -12.58 -7.70 3.50
N ALA A 110 -11.90 -8.66 4.10
CA ALA A 110 -10.79 -9.37 3.49
C ALA A 110 -11.36 -10.51 2.62
N HIS A 111 -10.96 -10.57 1.35
CA HIS A 111 -11.45 -11.60 0.44
C HIS A 111 -10.68 -12.93 0.54
N GLY A 112 -9.66 -13.01 1.42
CA GLY A 112 -9.02 -14.24 1.88
C GLY A 112 -8.30 -15.10 0.83
N HIS A 113 -8.09 -14.59 -0.38
CA HIS A 113 -7.51 -15.34 -1.51
C HIS A 113 -6.15 -14.81 -1.96
N THR A 114 -5.54 -13.93 -1.17
CA THR A 114 -4.24 -13.32 -1.43
C THR A 114 -3.29 -13.64 -0.29
N LYS A 115 -1.99 -13.75 -0.58
CA LYS A 115 -0.97 -14.14 0.41
C LYS A 115 -0.81 -13.12 1.53
N LEU A 116 -1.02 -11.82 1.24
CA LEU A 116 -0.82 -10.78 2.24
C LEU A 116 -1.85 -10.88 3.39
N LEU A 117 -3.09 -11.28 3.09
CA LEU A 117 -4.18 -11.36 4.07
C LEU A 117 -4.60 -12.81 4.37
N GLU A 118 -3.78 -13.79 3.97
CA GLU A 118 -4.05 -15.20 4.20
C GLU A 118 -4.07 -15.50 5.71
N GLY A 119 -5.20 -15.98 6.21
CA GLY A 119 -5.37 -16.32 7.63
C GLY A 119 -5.46 -15.12 8.58
N ILE A 120 -5.65 -13.90 8.07
CA ILE A 120 -5.78 -12.69 8.88
C ILE A 120 -7.24 -12.22 8.87
N GLU A 121 -7.90 -12.29 10.03
CA GLU A 121 -9.23 -11.74 10.28
C GLU A 121 -9.38 -11.40 11.77
N ASP A 122 -10.07 -10.30 12.09
CA ASP A 122 -10.40 -9.92 13.46
C ASP A 122 -11.73 -10.54 13.91
N PHE A 123 -12.67 -10.66 12.98
CA PHE A 123 -13.97 -11.29 13.21
C PHE A 123 -14.58 -11.77 11.89
N ARG A 124 -15.67 -12.54 11.98
CA ARG A 124 -16.47 -12.98 10.83
C ARG A 124 -17.88 -12.41 10.90
N THR A 125 -18.42 -12.04 9.75
CA THR A 125 -19.85 -11.71 9.63
C THR A 125 -20.71 -12.99 9.67
N PRO A 126 -22.03 -12.89 9.92
CA PRO A 126 -22.95 -14.03 9.83
C PRO A 126 -22.94 -14.73 8.46
N GLU A 127 -22.60 -13.99 7.39
CA GLU A 127 -22.45 -14.48 6.02
C GLU A 127 -21.11 -15.20 5.79
N GLY A 128 -20.25 -15.29 6.81
CA GLY A 128 -18.98 -16.00 6.77
C GLY A 128 -17.83 -15.19 6.16
N HIS A 129 -17.97 -13.88 6.02
CA HIS A 129 -16.90 -13.01 5.49
C HIS A 129 -15.89 -12.69 6.58
N GLY A 130 -14.59 -12.88 6.28
CA GLY A 130 -13.51 -12.44 7.16
C GLY A 130 -13.37 -10.91 7.12
N MET A 131 -13.33 -10.29 8.28
CA MET A 131 -13.32 -8.84 8.45
C MET A 131 -12.07 -8.38 9.19
N LEU A 132 -11.58 -7.20 8.83
CA LEU A 132 -10.46 -6.52 9.45
C LEU A 132 -10.94 -5.19 10.05
N ARG A 133 -10.50 -4.90 11.26
CA ARG A 133 -10.64 -3.60 11.90
C ARG A 133 -9.42 -2.78 11.56
N VAL A 134 -9.61 -1.73 10.77
CA VAL A 134 -8.50 -0.96 10.22
C VAL A 134 -8.65 0.53 10.48
N TRP A 135 -7.55 1.25 10.33
CA TRP A 135 -7.53 2.70 10.34
C TRP A 135 -7.47 3.25 8.90
N MET A 136 -8.60 3.75 8.42
CA MET A 136 -8.71 4.42 7.11
C MET A 136 -8.27 5.87 7.24
N SER A 137 -7.54 6.38 6.25
CA SER A 137 -7.14 7.79 6.21
C SER A 137 -6.92 8.22 4.77
N HIS A 138 -8.01 8.41 4.02
CA HIS A 138 -7.91 8.74 2.61
C HIS A 138 -8.96 9.73 2.12
N GLY A 139 -8.52 10.59 1.20
CA GLY A 139 -9.40 11.41 0.38
C GLY A 139 -9.69 10.72 -0.94
N ASP A 140 -8.63 10.39 -1.69
CA ASP A 140 -8.74 9.72 -2.98
C ASP A 140 -8.90 8.21 -2.82
N LYS A 141 -9.33 7.54 -3.89
CA LYS A 141 -9.42 6.08 -3.93
C LYS A 141 -9.15 5.55 -5.33
N VAL A 142 -8.63 4.33 -5.39
CA VAL A 142 -8.49 3.58 -6.64
C VAL A 142 -9.90 3.27 -7.16
N SER A 143 -10.19 3.64 -8.41
CA SER A 143 -11.47 3.36 -9.09
C SER A 143 -11.35 2.28 -10.16
N ALA A 144 -10.14 2.04 -10.69
CA ALA A 144 -9.86 0.93 -11.59
C ALA A 144 -8.55 0.24 -11.23
N LEU A 145 -8.59 -1.09 -11.11
CA LEU A 145 -7.42 -1.92 -10.87
C LEU A 145 -6.45 -1.87 -12.05
N PRO A 146 -5.13 -1.82 -11.81
CA PRO A 146 -4.15 -2.00 -12.87
C PRO A 146 -4.21 -3.41 -13.48
N PRO A 147 -3.78 -3.61 -14.73
CA PRO A 147 -3.68 -4.93 -15.33
C PRO A 147 -2.86 -5.90 -14.45
N GLY A 148 -3.40 -7.10 -14.26
CA GLY A 148 -2.81 -8.16 -13.43
C GLY A 148 -3.21 -8.12 -11.95
N PHE A 149 -3.75 -7.01 -11.45
CA PHE A 149 -4.21 -6.91 -10.07
C PHE A 149 -5.61 -7.50 -9.89
N LYS A 150 -5.86 -8.01 -8.68
CA LYS A 150 -7.16 -8.51 -8.21
C LYS A 150 -7.58 -7.73 -6.96
N LEU A 151 -8.89 -7.67 -6.74
CA LEU A 151 -9.48 -7.09 -5.54
C LEU A 151 -9.13 -7.95 -4.33
N MET A 152 -8.45 -7.37 -3.34
CA MET A 152 -7.99 -8.08 -2.13
C MET A 152 -8.84 -7.74 -0.91
N ALA A 153 -9.31 -6.49 -0.81
CA ALA A 153 -10.08 -6.01 0.32
C ALA A 153 -11.07 -4.91 -0.11
N SER A 154 -12.24 -4.81 0.53
CA SER A 154 -13.28 -3.83 0.16
C SER A 154 -14.16 -3.38 1.33
N THR A 155 -14.69 -2.17 1.23
CA THR A 155 -15.83 -1.65 2.03
C THR A 155 -16.94 -1.17 1.08
N GLU A 156 -18.10 -0.80 1.61
CA GLU A 156 -19.18 -0.19 0.82
C GLU A 156 -18.75 1.14 0.17
N SER A 157 -18.00 1.96 0.90
CA SER A 157 -17.55 3.29 0.48
C SER A 157 -16.24 3.28 -0.31
N CYS A 158 -15.40 2.26 -0.09
CA CYS A 158 -14.13 2.02 -0.75
C CYS A 158 -14.11 0.62 -1.37
N PRO A 159 -14.67 0.45 -2.58
CA PRO A 159 -14.78 -0.86 -3.23
C PRO A 159 -13.44 -1.54 -3.50
N ILE A 160 -12.36 -0.75 -3.61
CA ILE A 160 -10.98 -1.24 -3.77
C ILE A 160 -10.17 -0.75 -2.56
N ALA A 161 -10.48 -1.26 -1.37
CA ALA A 161 -9.74 -0.97 -0.14
C ALA A 161 -8.39 -1.72 -0.07
N GLY A 162 -8.22 -2.74 -0.91
CA GLY A 162 -6.93 -3.39 -1.12
C GLY A 162 -6.88 -4.09 -2.47
N MET A 163 -5.68 -4.16 -3.04
CA MET A 163 -5.42 -4.81 -4.33
C MET A 163 -4.15 -5.65 -4.27
N ALA A 164 -4.08 -6.71 -5.07
CA ALA A 164 -2.90 -7.58 -5.13
C ALA A 164 -2.62 -8.08 -6.55
N ASP A 165 -1.34 -8.11 -6.91
CA ASP A 165 -0.80 -8.90 -8.01
C ASP A 165 0.15 -9.95 -7.43
N GLU A 166 -0.34 -11.19 -7.30
CA GLU A 166 0.41 -12.31 -6.73
C GLU A 166 1.61 -12.73 -7.58
N SER A 167 1.58 -12.47 -8.89
CA SER A 167 2.67 -12.84 -9.80
C SER A 167 3.91 -11.96 -9.57
N ARG A 168 3.69 -10.65 -9.40
CA ARG A 168 4.74 -9.67 -9.12
C ARG A 168 4.98 -9.45 -7.62
N ARG A 169 4.08 -9.97 -6.76
CA ARG A 169 4.03 -9.75 -5.30
C ARG A 169 3.89 -8.27 -4.96
N PHE A 170 3.01 -7.59 -5.69
CA PHE A 170 2.64 -6.21 -5.43
C PHE A 170 1.33 -6.18 -4.67
N TYR A 171 1.30 -5.46 -3.56
CA TYR A 171 0.14 -5.34 -2.71
C TYR A 171 -0.12 -3.87 -2.41
N GLY A 172 -1.39 -3.49 -2.37
CA GLY A 172 -1.83 -2.16 -1.99
C GLY A 172 -2.93 -2.25 -0.95
N VAL A 173 -2.87 -1.41 0.08
CA VAL A 173 -3.93 -1.24 1.08
C VAL A 173 -4.27 0.23 1.24
N GLN A 174 -5.55 0.55 1.39
CA GLN A 174 -6.04 1.93 1.53
C GLN A 174 -6.04 2.41 3.00
N PHE A 175 -5.84 1.48 3.93
CA PHE A 175 -5.71 1.71 5.37
C PHE A 175 -4.25 1.66 5.84
N HIS A 176 -4.01 2.12 7.07
CA HIS A 176 -2.68 2.19 7.71
C HIS A 176 -2.47 1.01 8.68
N PRO A 177 -1.78 -0.08 8.28
CA PRO A 177 -1.50 -1.22 9.16
C PRO A 177 -0.45 -0.93 10.24
N GLU A 178 0.24 0.21 10.17
CA GLU A 178 1.27 0.61 11.14
C GLU A 178 0.72 1.24 12.42
N VAL A 179 -0.55 1.67 12.39
CA VAL A 179 -1.30 2.32 13.48
C VAL A 179 -2.03 1.24 14.28
#